data_AF-A0AA36IS34-F1
#
_entry.id   AF-A0AA36IS34-F1
#
_cell.length_a   1.000
_cell.length_b   1.000
_cell.length_c   1.000
_cell.angle_alpha   90.00
_cell.angle_beta   90.00
_cell.angle_gamma   90.00
#
_symmetry.space_group_name_H-M   'P 1'
#
loop_
_entity.id
_entity.type
_entity.pdbx_description
1 polymer ?
#
loop_
_entity_poly.entity_id
_entity_poly.type
_entity_poly.pdbx_seq_one_letter_code
_entity_poly.pdbx_strand_id
1 'polypeptide(L)'
;MSHSLVFTYGDKRVMARGSGIEAVRSLKTLEAFFEDAEEKLGLPPGSYDFYDVFGKISTPADLQRALSNAASGECEIKVVEHHQFVRIRGVEAQNTHLTSRVDALELALREAEQRSDMKLQVASEELAKMIKKCESTIYDEVGPAIETVMKKQSESEKDMRALMEKLAQFDLQELRDLSANALQMRDEVQNCINRLNVLDTQWMQDKEELHSIVTGTNQDLKDLQKYIMGKIDVCIEADADIRRDQQILNERMQLIADDLRLLMEEHQRLSNRTLGVVEENEEMRVLLGQVREDNEHLRHDNFQVSTRVLSLEGVASERWEGFAPGILYFRNWHRSAKGEDVQLSADLSVAVGRGFLAATGVVIGNDEGLAVGDGPCRHFGTPGCFSSYYELEVDEVTAAPSGAGGLYVGVSLQSGEEISTHPRREFDGWMVGGNRKAMTVRASCGHEAMDAEKLPDTFAPGADERDVREARKALRLLRAALPPLAKGKAEEVELRDSWSSEGLRMGDRVGVLFRCNREGGALIRVAVNGDIVTTHHFAEAPPAEAVGFLTPVIRLAGTGKAVRLMPGLSPPSKMLADTLRG
;
A
#
# COMPACT_ATOMS: atom_id res chain seq x y z
N MET A 1 101.31 56.31 131.25
CA MET A 1 101.38 56.09 129.79
C MET A 1 100.98 54.65 129.54
N SER A 2 99.95 54.43 128.73
CA SER A 2 99.28 53.13 128.54
C SER A 2 99.86 52.37 127.35
N HIS A 3 100.23 51.11 127.54
CA HIS A 3 100.52 50.17 126.45
C HIS A 3 99.20 49.50 125.99
N SER A 4 98.93 49.46 124.68
CA SER A 4 97.79 48.76 124.07
C SER A 4 98.27 47.66 123.13
N LEU A 5 97.56 46.52 123.10
CA LEU A 5 97.89 45.34 122.30
C LEU A 5 96.87 45.19 121.17
N VAL A 6 97.33 45.08 119.92
CA VAL A 6 96.47 45.07 118.73
C VAL A 6 96.79 43.87 117.85
N PHE A 7 95.77 43.07 117.52
CA PHE A 7 95.85 41.98 116.55
C PHE A 7 95.53 42.50 115.16
N THR A 8 96.34 42.10 114.16
CA THR A 8 96.09 42.43 112.76
C THR A 8 96.00 41.20 111.88
N TYR A 9 94.91 41.04 111.13
CA TYR A 9 94.65 39.90 110.25
C TYR A 9 93.99 40.40 108.94
N GLY A 10 94.70 40.27 107.82
CA GLY A 10 94.29 40.89 106.56
C GLY A 10 94.11 42.40 106.73
N ASP A 11 92.94 42.91 106.36
CA ASP A 11 92.57 44.34 106.51
C ASP A 11 91.91 44.65 107.88
N LYS A 12 91.76 43.67 108.77
CA LYS A 12 91.14 43.85 110.09
C LYS A 12 92.22 44.14 111.15
N ARG A 13 92.08 45.26 111.87
CA ARG A 13 92.83 45.54 113.12
C ARG A 13 91.85 45.50 114.30
N VAL A 14 92.14 44.70 115.32
CA VAL A 14 91.25 44.51 116.48
C VAL A 14 92.09 44.56 117.76
N MET A 15 91.67 45.37 118.74
CA MET A 15 92.40 45.47 120.02
C MET A 15 92.13 44.25 120.91
N ALA A 16 93.18 43.73 121.56
CA ALA A 16 93.08 42.69 122.56
C ALA A 16 92.35 43.20 123.83
N ARG A 17 91.80 42.29 124.65
CA ARG A 17 91.04 42.65 125.86
C ARG A 17 91.90 43.42 126.88
N GLY A 18 91.49 44.66 127.12
CA GLY A 18 92.01 45.56 128.17
C GLY A 18 93.04 46.59 127.66
N SER A 19 92.88 47.86 128.03
CA SER A 19 93.85 48.91 127.72
C SER A 19 94.66 49.30 128.96
N GLY A 20 95.99 49.42 128.82
CA GLY A 20 96.88 49.86 129.90
C GLY A 20 97.65 48.76 130.63
N ILE A 21 98.51 49.17 131.58
CA ILE A 21 99.55 48.35 132.22
C ILE A 21 98.99 47.12 132.97
N GLU A 22 97.70 47.10 133.33
CA GLU A 22 97.04 45.96 133.98
C GLU A 22 96.56 44.87 133.00
N ALA A 23 96.22 45.22 131.76
CA ALA A 23 95.76 44.24 130.76
C ALA A 23 96.91 43.30 130.33
N VAL A 24 98.11 43.86 130.17
CA VAL A 24 99.36 43.11 129.92
C VAL A 24 99.71 42.20 131.11
N ARG A 25 99.26 42.52 132.33
CA ARG A 25 99.46 41.68 133.53
C ARG A 25 98.38 40.60 133.71
N SER A 26 97.23 40.70 133.03
CA SER A 26 96.14 39.73 133.09
C SER A 26 96.33 38.56 132.11
N LEU A 27 97.03 38.78 131.01
CA LEU A 27 97.50 37.76 130.07
C LEU A 27 98.80 37.12 130.59
N LYS A 28 98.72 36.38 131.71
CA LYS A 28 99.90 35.70 132.28
C LYS A 28 100.29 34.42 131.54
N THR A 29 99.41 33.89 130.69
CA THR A 29 99.63 32.65 129.94
C THR A 29 99.41 32.87 128.45
N LEU A 30 100.20 32.17 127.63
CA LEU A 30 100.11 32.22 126.17
C LEU A 30 98.70 31.80 125.70
N GLU A 31 98.08 30.83 126.36
CA GLU A 31 96.75 30.29 126.01
C GLU A 31 95.64 31.35 126.03
N ALA A 32 95.59 32.20 127.06
CA ALA A 32 94.60 33.28 127.16
C ALA A 32 94.75 34.32 126.03
N PHE A 33 95.95 34.43 125.46
CA PHE A 33 96.25 35.29 124.33
C PHE A 33 95.82 34.67 122.99
N PHE A 34 95.88 33.34 122.86
CA PHE A 34 95.32 32.64 121.70
C PHE A 34 93.79 32.75 121.67
N GLU A 35 93.11 32.43 122.78
CA GLU A 35 91.65 32.47 122.87
C GLU A 35 91.06 33.85 122.53
N ASP A 36 91.69 34.93 123.00
CA ASP A 36 91.20 36.30 122.73
C ASP A 36 91.29 36.66 121.24
N ALA A 37 92.27 36.13 120.50
CA ALA A 37 92.36 36.31 119.06
C ALA A 37 91.35 35.44 118.30
N GLU A 38 91.10 34.20 118.73
CA GLU A 38 90.09 33.31 118.12
C GLU A 38 88.71 33.94 118.17
N GLU A 39 88.31 34.43 119.35
CA GLU A 39 87.01 35.06 119.56
C GLU A 39 86.85 36.33 118.71
N LYS A 40 87.90 37.16 118.63
CA LYS A 40 87.84 38.46 117.96
C LYS A 40 87.99 38.39 116.45
N LEU A 41 88.79 37.45 115.96
CA LEU A 41 89.05 37.31 114.52
C LEU A 41 88.17 36.24 113.86
N GLY A 42 87.48 35.41 114.65
CA GLY A 42 86.63 34.33 114.15
C GLY A 42 87.43 33.27 113.40
N LEU A 43 88.68 33.05 113.82
CA LEU A 43 89.58 32.06 113.21
C LEU A 43 89.54 30.76 114.03
N PRO A 44 89.47 29.59 113.36
CA PRO A 44 89.49 28.31 114.05
C PRO A 44 90.79 28.09 114.85
N PRO A 45 90.73 27.40 116.00
CA PRO A 45 91.93 27.09 116.78
C PRO A 45 92.98 26.34 115.97
N GLY A 46 94.24 26.79 116.06
CA GLY A 46 95.37 26.16 115.37
C GLY A 46 95.44 26.41 113.85
N SER A 47 94.54 27.21 113.27
CA SER A 47 94.59 27.55 111.84
C SER A 47 95.53 28.71 111.52
N TYR A 48 96.12 29.35 112.52
CA TYR A 48 96.91 30.57 112.36
C TYR A 48 98.06 30.64 113.35
N ASP A 49 99.00 31.53 113.05
CA ASP A 49 100.16 31.82 113.87
C ASP A 49 100.29 33.32 114.13
N PHE A 50 100.85 33.68 115.28
CA PHE A 50 101.14 35.06 115.65
C PHE A 50 102.58 35.45 115.36
N TYR A 51 102.77 36.67 114.89
CA TYR A 51 104.07 37.23 114.58
C TYR A 51 104.22 38.62 115.18
N ASP A 52 105.36 38.86 115.85
CA ASP A 52 105.84 40.21 116.18
C ASP A 52 106.85 40.67 115.10
N VAL A 53 107.48 41.82 115.33
CA VAL A 53 108.52 42.37 114.44
C VAL A 53 109.78 41.47 114.37
N PHE A 54 109.99 40.59 115.35
CA PHE A 54 111.18 39.74 115.49
C PHE A 54 110.96 38.29 115.05
N GLY A 55 109.70 37.87 114.86
CA GLY A 55 109.36 36.55 114.34
C GLY A 55 108.09 35.96 114.96
N LYS A 56 107.96 34.65 114.85
CA LYS A 56 106.79 33.93 115.36
C LYS A 56 106.79 33.97 116.89
N ILE A 57 105.66 34.36 117.48
CA ILE A 57 105.42 34.23 118.91
C ILE A 57 104.98 32.80 119.17
N SER A 58 105.83 32.01 119.81
CA SER A 58 105.55 30.60 120.10
C SER A 58 105.73 30.25 121.57
N THR A 59 106.51 31.04 122.30
CA THR A 59 106.74 30.85 123.73
C THR A 59 106.32 32.08 124.54
N PRO A 60 106.04 31.92 125.84
CA PRO A 60 105.71 33.05 126.71
C PRO A 60 106.81 34.13 126.73
N ALA A 61 108.07 33.73 126.54
CA ALA A 61 109.19 34.65 126.44
C ALA A 61 109.14 35.52 125.17
N ASP A 62 108.70 34.96 124.03
CA ASP A 62 108.50 35.72 122.79
C ASP A 62 107.39 36.75 122.95
N LEU A 63 106.30 36.39 123.64
CA LEU A 63 105.20 37.31 123.93
C LEU A 63 105.66 38.46 124.84
N GLN A 64 106.42 38.14 125.90
CA GLN A 64 107.00 39.16 126.77
C GLN A 64 107.97 40.09 126.02
N ARG A 65 108.78 39.54 125.10
CA ARG A 65 109.65 40.33 124.21
C ARG A 65 108.86 41.27 123.32
N ALA A 66 107.82 40.77 122.67
CA ALA A 66 106.95 41.57 121.81
C ALA A 66 106.34 42.75 122.58
N LEU A 67 105.93 42.50 123.83
CA LEU A 67 105.37 43.49 124.73
C LEU A 67 106.42 44.49 125.26
N SER A 68 107.64 44.04 125.59
CA SER A 68 108.69 44.91 126.15
C SER A 68 109.32 45.85 125.11
N ASN A 69 109.41 45.41 123.85
CA ASN A 69 110.01 46.18 122.77
C ASN A 69 109.06 47.23 122.16
N ALA A 70 107.78 47.24 122.54
CA ALA A 70 106.85 48.33 122.24
C ALA A 70 107.17 49.58 123.10
N ALA A 71 108.41 50.09 122.98
CA ALA A 71 108.94 51.22 123.71
C ALA A 71 108.26 52.51 123.22
N SER A 72 107.14 52.82 123.87
CA SER A 72 106.20 53.94 123.68
C SER A 72 105.24 53.82 122.48
N GLY A 73 104.09 53.19 122.71
CA GLY A 73 102.96 53.19 121.77
C GLY A 73 102.13 51.92 121.87
N GLU A 74 101.86 51.30 120.72
CA GLU A 74 101.04 50.10 120.55
C GLU A 74 101.93 48.88 120.27
N CYS A 75 101.62 47.73 120.88
CA CYS A 75 102.21 46.45 120.52
C CYS A 75 101.33 45.80 119.46
N GLU A 76 101.78 45.82 118.21
CA GLU A 76 101.06 45.24 117.08
C GLU A 76 101.53 43.81 116.83
N ILE A 77 100.58 42.88 116.84
CA ILE A 77 100.83 41.46 116.57
C ILE A 77 100.06 41.06 115.34
N LYS A 78 100.80 40.61 114.33
CA LYS A 78 100.23 40.15 113.07
C LYS A 78 99.81 38.70 113.22
N VAL A 79 98.52 38.45 113.02
CA VAL A 79 97.94 37.12 112.93
C VAL A 79 97.97 36.71 111.47
N VAL A 80 98.56 35.56 111.17
CA VAL A 80 98.66 35.01 109.81
C VAL A 80 98.06 33.62 109.81
N GLU A 81 96.98 33.46 109.05
CA GLU A 81 96.35 32.15 108.89
C GLU A 81 97.15 31.27 107.92
N HIS A 82 97.20 29.98 108.21
CA HIS A 82 97.82 28.98 107.36
C HIS A 82 97.08 28.90 106.02
N HIS A 83 97.86 28.80 104.95
CA HIS A 83 97.37 28.85 103.57
C HIS A 83 96.27 27.83 103.25
N GLN A 84 96.28 26.67 103.91
CA GLN A 84 95.30 25.61 103.70
C GLN A 84 93.87 26.05 104.06
N PHE A 85 93.71 26.81 105.15
CA PHE A 85 92.39 27.28 105.61
C PHE A 85 91.85 28.44 104.77
N VAL A 86 92.73 29.32 104.29
CA VAL A 86 92.36 30.34 103.29
C VAL A 86 91.82 29.67 102.02
N ARG A 87 92.48 28.61 101.56
CA ARG A 87 92.05 27.85 100.37
C ARG A 87 90.72 27.13 100.61
N ILE A 88 90.51 26.52 101.79
CA ILE A 88 89.25 25.86 102.15
C ILE A 88 88.08 26.85 102.08
N ARG A 89 88.20 28.03 102.71
CA ARG A 89 87.13 29.04 102.66
C ARG A 89 86.83 29.53 101.24
N GLY A 90 87.87 29.68 100.41
CA GLY A 90 87.69 30.00 99.00
C GLY A 90 86.88 28.92 98.23
N VAL A 91 87.15 27.65 98.52
CA VAL A 91 86.41 26.52 97.93
C VAL A 91 84.98 26.46 98.44
N GLU A 92 84.73 26.69 99.72
CA GLU A 92 83.37 26.72 100.29
C GLU A 92 82.49 27.81 99.66
N ALA A 93 83.04 29.01 99.47
CA ALA A 93 82.34 30.10 98.79
C ALA A 93 82.01 29.74 97.33
N GLN A 94 82.95 29.12 96.61
CA GLN A 94 82.70 28.61 95.26
C GLN A 94 81.64 27.51 95.23
N ASN A 95 81.66 26.59 96.20
CA ASN A 95 80.72 25.49 96.28
C ASN A 95 79.28 25.99 96.54
N THR A 96 79.15 27.00 97.39
CA THR A 96 77.86 27.66 97.66
C THR A 96 77.31 28.32 96.39
N HIS A 97 78.17 29.00 95.61
CA HIS A 97 77.77 29.61 94.34
C HIS A 97 77.42 28.56 93.26
N LEU A 98 78.15 27.45 93.20
CA LEU A 98 77.84 26.36 92.28
C LEU A 98 76.51 25.68 92.64
N THR A 99 76.24 25.48 93.93
CA THR A 99 74.99 24.87 94.39
C THR A 99 73.77 25.70 93.97
N SER A 100 73.78 27.02 94.20
CA SER A 100 72.66 27.88 93.78
C SER A 100 72.46 27.93 92.26
N ARG A 101 73.56 27.82 91.50
CA ARG A 101 73.49 27.76 90.04
C ARG A 101 72.94 26.42 89.55
N VAL A 102 73.26 25.31 90.22
CA VAL A 102 72.67 23.99 89.95
C VAL A 102 71.17 24.03 90.22
N ASP A 103 70.74 24.54 91.36
CA ASP A 103 69.31 24.64 91.71
C ASP A 103 68.52 25.45 90.67
N ALA A 104 69.08 26.57 90.19
CA ALA A 104 68.45 27.38 89.16
C ALA A 104 68.35 26.66 87.80
N LEU A 105 69.37 25.89 87.43
CA LEU A 105 69.37 25.10 86.20
C LEU A 105 68.41 23.91 86.28
N GLU A 106 68.31 23.23 87.43
CA GLU A 106 67.35 22.15 87.65
C GLU A 106 65.91 22.64 87.55
N LEU A 107 65.60 23.82 88.12
CA LEU A 107 64.27 24.42 87.99
C LEU A 107 63.94 24.76 86.53
N ALA A 108 64.87 25.41 85.82
CA ALA A 108 64.68 25.74 84.41
C ALA A 108 64.54 24.50 83.52
N LEU A 109 65.25 23.42 83.83
CA LEU A 109 65.13 22.14 83.13
C LEU A 109 63.75 21.52 83.34
N ARG A 110 63.24 21.47 84.58
CA ARG A 110 61.89 20.97 84.88
C ARG A 110 60.81 21.77 84.14
N GLU A 111 60.92 23.09 84.10
CA GLU A 111 59.97 23.94 83.35
C GLU A 111 60.07 23.74 81.83
N ALA A 112 61.26 23.43 81.30
CA ALA A 112 61.45 23.10 79.90
C ALA A 112 60.85 21.72 79.55
N GLU A 113 61.06 20.72 80.40
CA GLU A 113 60.49 19.38 80.28
C GLU A 113 58.95 19.44 80.27
N GLN A 114 58.34 20.11 81.24
CA GLN A 114 56.88 20.28 81.31
C GLN A 114 56.31 20.95 80.06
N ARG A 115 56.98 21.99 79.54
CA ARG A 115 56.58 22.65 78.29
C ARG A 115 56.71 21.74 77.07
N SER A 116 57.75 20.90 77.05
CA SER A 116 57.93 19.91 75.98
C SER A 116 56.84 18.85 76.02
N ASP A 117 56.55 18.31 77.20
CA ASP A 117 55.51 17.28 77.39
C ASP A 117 54.13 17.80 76.98
N MET A 118 53.79 19.04 77.36
CA MET A 118 52.54 19.65 76.97
C MET A 118 52.43 19.84 75.44
N LYS A 119 53.54 20.21 74.76
CA LYS A 119 53.57 20.28 73.29
C LYS A 119 53.42 18.92 72.64
N LEU A 120 54.09 17.90 73.18
CA LEU A 120 53.98 16.52 72.68
C LEU A 120 52.55 15.97 72.85
N GLN A 121 51.90 16.28 73.97
CA GLN A 121 50.52 15.88 74.22
C GLN A 121 49.55 16.54 73.22
N VAL A 122 49.67 17.86 72.99
CA VAL A 122 48.85 18.56 71.99
C VAL A 122 49.06 17.97 70.59
N ALA A 123 50.31 17.76 70.18
CA ALA A 123 50.62 17.16 68.89
C ALA A 123 50.07 15.73 68.77
N SER A 124 50.13 14.93 69.85
CA SER A 124 49.58 13.58 69.90
C SER A 124 48.06 13.58 69.75
N GLU A 125 47.36 14.50 70.43
CA GLU A 125 45.91 14.64 70.34
C GLU A 125 45.46 15.11 68.94
N GLU A 126 46.22 16.02 68.32
CA GLU A 126 45.97 16.46 66.94
C GLU A 126 46.18 15.33 65.92
N LEU A 127 47.26 14.56 66.06
CA LEU A 127 47.52 13.37 65.25
C LEU A 127 46.40 12.34 65.40
N ALA A 128 45.96 12.05 66.63
CA ALA A 128 44.85 11.13 66.86
C ALA A 128 43.55 11.60 66.20
N LYS A 129 43.24 12.91 66.24
CA LYS A 129 42.08 13.49 65.54
C LYS A 129 42.22 13.36 64.02
N MET A 130 43.41 13.61 63.46
CA MET A 130 43.67 13.45 62.04
C MET A 130 43.53 12.00 61.59
N ILE A 131 44.08 11.04 62.34
CA ILE A 131 43.95 9.60 62.07
C ILE A 131 42.46 9.22 62.05
N LYS A 132 41.70 9.60 63.09
CA LYS A 132 40.27 9.29 63.16
C LYS A 132 39.48 9.89 62.00
N LYS A 133 39.83 11.12 61.57
CA LYS A 133 39.22 11.76 60.40
C LYS A 133 39.54 10.97 59.13
N CYS A 134 40.80 10.61 58.90
CA CYS A 134 41.21 9.79 57.76
C CYS A 134 40.49 8.44 57.75
N GLU A 135 40.39 7.76 58.90
CA GLU A 135 39.64 6.50 59.02
C GLU A 135 38.17 6.70 58.65
N SER A 136 37.51 7.74 59.15
CA SER A 136 36.11 8.03 58.78
C SER A 136 35.95 8.28 57.27
N THR A 137 36.85 9.04 56.65
CA THR A 137 36.81 9.26 55.19
C THR A 137 37.01 7.95 54.41
N ILE A 138 37.91 7.07 54.88
CA ILE A 138 38.13 5.77 54.24
C ILE A 138 36.88 4.88 54.35
N TYR A 139 36.28 4.78 55.53
CA TYR A 139 35.13 3.90 55.75
C TYR A 139 33.82 4.45 55.18
N ASP A 140 33.55 5.74 55.36
CA ASP A 140 32.24 6.32 55.03
C ASP A 140 32.16 6.78 53.57
N GLU A 141 33.28 7.16 52.94
CA GLU A 141 33.28 7.69 51.57
C GLU A 141 33.97 6.73 50.58
N VAL A 142 35.22 6.32 50.87
CA VAL A 142 36.03 5.56 49.92
C VAL A 142 35.53 4.11 49.78
N GLY A 143 35.19 3.44 50.87
CA GLY A 143 34.65 2.08 50.87
C GLY A 143 33.42 1.92 49.97
N PRO A 144 32.34 2.69 50.20
CA PRO A 144 31.13 2.63 49.38
C PRO A 144 31.34 3.00 47.91
N ALA A 145 32.27 3.92 47.63
CA ALA A 145 32.64 4.28 46.26
C ALA A 145 33.29 3.10 45.53
N ILE A 146 34.21 2.38 46.19
CA ILE A 146 34.84 1.18 45.64
C ILE A 146 33.81 0.08 45.39
N GLU A 147 32.92 -0.19 46.35
CA GLU A 147 31.84 -1.18 46.19
C GLU A 147 30.93 -0.86 45.00
N THR A 148 30.60 0.42 44.82
CA THR A 148 29.79 0.89 43.68
C THR A 148 30.50 0.64 42.35
N VAL A 149 31.80 0.93 42.27
CA VAL A 149 32.61 0.69 41.06
C VAL A 149 32.70 -0.81 40.76
N MET A 150 32.95 -1.65 41.77
CA MET A 150 33.01 -3.10 41.59
C MET A 150 31.68 -3.67 41.10
N LYS A 151 30.55 -3.19 41.63
CA LYS A 151 29.22 -3.60 41.18
C LYS A 151 29.00 -3.26 39.70
N LYS A 152 29.30 -2.01 39.31
CA LYS A 152 29.21 -1.55 37.92
C LYS A 152 30.12 -2.34 36.97
N GLN A 153 31.33 -2.68 37.41
CA GLN A 153 32.23 -3.51 36.63
C GLN A 153 31.63 -4.90 36.38
N SER A 154 31.05 -5.54 37.42
CA SER A 154 30.42 -6.85 37.25
C SER A 154 29.18 -6.82 36.34
N GLU A 155 28.40 -5.73 36.39
CA GLU A 155 27.25 -5.51 35.50
C GLU A 155 27.72 -5.36 34.05
N SER A 156 28.74 -4.53 33.83
CA SER A 156 29.34 -4.33 32.50
C SER A 156 29.93 -5.63 31.93
N GLU A 157 30.58 -6.47 32.73
CA GLU A 157 31.08 -7.77 32.29
C GLU A 157 29.96 -8.74 31.89
N LYS A 158 28.80 -8.69 32.57
CA LYS A 158 27.62 -9.48 32.19
C LYS A 158 27.05 -9.01 30.87
N ASP A 159 26.90 -7.70 30.70
CA ASP A 159 26.39 -7.11 29.46
C ASP A 159 27.31 -7.42 28.26
N MET A 160 28.63 -7.35 28.48
CA MET A 160 29.61 -7.70 27.46
C MET A 160 29.53 -9.18 27.07
N ARG A 161 29.34 -10.10 28.03
CA ARG A 161 29.11 -11.52 27.73
C ARG A 161 27.81 -11.74 26.94
N ALA A 162 26.73 -11.08 27.33
CA ALA A 162 25.45 -11.16 26.60
C ALA A 162 25.57 -10.63 25.17
N LEU A 163 26.33 -9.55 24.96
CA LEU A 163 26.65 -9.03 23.63
C LEU A 163 27.48 -10.01 22.81
N MET A 164 28.51 -10.62 23.40
CA MET A 164 29.32 -11.64 22.72
C MET A 164 28.49 -12.87 22.35
N GLU A 165 27.56 -13.31 23.19
CA GLU A 165 26.67 -14.43 22.90
C GLU A 165 25.70 -14.09 21.76
N LYS A 166 25.11 -12.88 21.75
CA LYS A 166 24.30 -12.41 20.62
C LYS A 166 25.09 -12.25 19.33
N LEU A 167 26.34 -11.78 19.39
CA LEU A 167 27.24 -11.70 18.25
C LEU A 167 27.65 -13.08 17.74
N ALA A 168 27.80 -14.07 18.62
CA ALA A 168 28.07 -15.45 18.25
C ALA A 168 26.83 -16.15 17.62
N GLN A 169 25.63 -15.70 17.97
CA GLN A 169 24.37 -16.15 17.35
C GLN A 169 24.10 -15.52 15.98
N PHE A 170 24.82 -14.45 15.59
CA PHE A 170 24.76 -13.97 14.21
C PHE A 170 25.43 -14.98 13.30
N ASP A 171 24.61 -15.75 12.57
CA ASP A 171 25.11 -16.69 11.59
C ASP A 171 25.72 -15.91 10.41
N LEU A 172 27.04 -15.90 10.35
CA LEU A 172 27.79 -15.32 9.24
C LEU A 172 27.41 -15.96 7.90
N GLN A 173 26.83 -17.16 7.92
CA GLN A 173 26.31 -17.82 6.73
C GLN A 173 25.03 -17.15 6.22
N GLU A 174 24.06 -16.86 7.08
CA GLU A 174 22.82 -16.15 6.68
C GLU A 174 23.11 -14.76 6.10
N LEU A 175 24.09 -14.04 6.67
CA LEU A 175 24.54 -12.75 6.17
C LEU A 175 25.21 -12.85 4.78
N ARG A 176 25.96 -13.93 4.54
CA ARG A 176 26.54 -14.21 3.21
C ARG A 176 25.46 -14.59 2.20
N ASP A 177 24.48 -15.40 2.60
CA ASP A 177 23.38 -15.82 1.74
C ASP A 177 22.48 -14.64 1.39
N LEU A 178 22.19 -13.75 2.36
CA LEU A 178 21.50 -12.47 2.11
C LEU A 178 22.27 -11.57 1.15
N SER A 179 23.59 -11.46 1.31
CA SER A 179 24.43 -10.69 0.38
C SER A 179 24.45 -11.30 -1.03
N ALA A 180 24.46 -12.63 -1.16
CA ALA A 180 24.41 -13.31 -2.44
C ALA A 180 23.06 -13.11 -3.13
N ASN A 181 21.96 -13.23 -2.38
CA ASN A 181 20.61 -12.96 -2.87
C ASN A 181 20.44 -11.50 -3.32
N ALA A 182 21.01 -10.55 -2.58
CA ALA A 182 20.98 -9.13 -2.97
C ALA A 182 21.73 -8.86 -4.29
N LEU A 183 22.87 -9.52 -4.51
CA LEU A 183 23.60 -9.44 -5.78
C LEU A 183 22.80 -10.06 -6.93
N GLN A 184 22.20 -11.22 -6.72
CA GLN A 184 21.36 -11.87 -7.72
C GLN A 184 20.16 -10.99 -8.10
N MET A 185 19.43 -10.46 -7.12
CA MET A 185 18.31 -9.55 -7.39
C MET A 185 18.74 -8.30 -8.15
N ARG A 186 19.92 -7.75 -7.86
CA ARG A 186 20.47 -6.60 -8.59
C ARG A 186 20.67 -6.94 -10.07
N ASP A 187 21.23 -8.12 -10.37
CA ASP A 187 21.49 -8.55 -11.74
C ASP A 187 20.17 -8.86 -12.49
N GLU A 188 19.17 -9.43 -11.81
CA GLU A 188 17.82 -9.62 -12.35
C GLU A 188 17.13 -8.29 -12.68
N VAL A 189 17.22 -7.30 -11.78
CA VAL A 189 16.70 -5.94 -12.02
C VAL A 189 17.38 -5.30 -13.23
N GLN A 190 18.71 -5.43 -13.35
CA GLN A 190 19.44 -4.90 -14.49
C GLN A 190 19.01 -5.56 -15.81
N ASN A 191 18.77 -6.87 -15.81
CA ASN A 191 18.26 -7.60 -16.98
C ASN A 191 16.84 -7.15 -17.36
N CYS A 192 15.97 -6.92 -16.37
CA CYS A 192 14.64 -6.37 -16.60
C CYS A 192 14.69 -4.97 -17.22
N ILE A 193 15.57 -4.10 -16.75
CA ILE A 193 15.78 -2.75 -17.33
C ILE A 193 16.24 -2.88 -18.79
N ASN A 194 17.19 -3.75 -19.09
CA ASN A 194 17.67 -3.96 -20.46
C ASN A 194 16.54 -4.45 -21.38
N ARG A 195 15.69 -5.38 -20.92
CA ARG A 195 14.53 -5.86 -21.68
C ARG A 195 13.50 -4.76 -21.91
N LEU A 196 13.26 -3.91 -20.91
CA LEU A 196 12.37 -2.76 -21.03
C LEU A 196 12.87 -1.77 -22.08
N ASN A 197 14.17 -1.47 -22.10
CA ASN A 197 14.74 -0.57 -23.10
C ASN A 197 14.60 -1.12 -24.52
N VAL A 198 14.79 -2.43 -24.73
CA VAL A 198 14.57 -3.07 -26.03
C VAL A 198 13.10 -2.94 -26.45
N LEU A 199 12.16 -3.24 -25.54
CA LEU A 199 10.74 -3.10 -25.82
C LEU A 199 10.33 -1.66 -26.13
N ASP A 200 10.89 -0.67 -25.42
CA ASP A 200 10.61 0.74 -25.66
C ASP A 200 11.13 1.19 -27.03
N THR A 201 12.33 0.73 -27.41
CA THR A 201 12.90 1.01 -28.73
C THR A 201 12.04 0.41 -29.85
N GLN A 202 11.56 -0.82 -29.64
CA GLN A 202 10.70 -1.51 -30.62
C GLN A 202 9.32 -0.86 -30.71
N TRP A 203 8.73 -0.48 -29.59
CA TRP A 203 7.47 0.27 -29.55
C TRP A 203 7.56 1.60 -30.32
N MET A 204 8.68 2.32 -30.18
CA MET A 204 8.89 3.56 -30.92
C MET A 204 8.99 3.34 -32.43
N GLN A 205 9.60 2.23 -32.87
CA GLN A 205 9.63 1.83 -34.28
C GLN A 205 8.23 1.47 -34.79
N ASP A 206 7.50 0.61 -34.07
CA ASP A 206 6.15 0.19 -34.42
C ASP A 206 5.20 1.40 -34.50
N LYS A 207 5.34 2.35 -33.57
CA LYS A 207 4.56 3.60 -33.56
C LYS A 207 4.81 4.44 -34.81
N GLU A 208 6.05 4.54 -35.27
CA GLU A 208 6.41 5.29 -36.47
C GLU A 208 5.93 4.60 -37.75
N GLU A 209 6.01 3.27 -37.80
CA GLU A 209 5.44 2.45 -38.87
C GLU A 209 3.92 2.60 -38.95
N LEU A 210 3.21 2.48 -37.82
CA LEU A 210 1.77 2.71 -37.73
C LEU A 210 1.40 4.12 -38.17
N HIS A 211 2.18 5.14 -37.80
CA HIS A 211 1.93 6.49 -38.24
C HIS A 211 2.05 6.62 -39.77
N SER A 212 3.07 6.00 -40.36
CA SER A 212 3.23 5.93 -41.81
C SER A 212 2.02 5.26 -42.49
N ILE A 213 1.56 4.12 -41.98
CA ILE A 213 0.39 3.40 -42.50
C ILE A 213 -0.89 4.26 -42.40
N VAL A 214 -1.11 4.94 -41.28
CA VAL A 214 -2.25 5.85 -41.08
C VAL A 214 -2.20 7.02 -42.06
N THR A 215 -1.02 7.57 -42.33
CA THR A 215 -0.89 8.65 -43.33
C THR A 215 -1.17 8.16 -44.75
N GLY A 216 -0.70 6.95 -45.11
CA GLY A 216 -0.98 6.34 -46.41
C GLY A 216 -2.46 6.05 -46.61
N THR A 217 -3.09 5.37 -45.66
CA THR A 217 -4.54 5.06 -45.72
C THR A 217 -5.42 6.31 -45.76
N ASN A 218 -5.05 7.38 -45.06
CA ASN A 218 -5.75 8.66 -45.17
C ASN A 218 -5.63 9.28 -46.57
N GLN A 219 -4.50 9.09 -47.25
CA GLN A 219 -4.33 9.54 -48.62
C GLN A 219 -5.19 8.71 -49.58
N ASP A 220 -5.18 7.39 -49.43
CA ASP A 220 -6.02 6.48 -50.22
C ASP A 220 -7.52 6.79 -50.06
N LEU A 221 -7.97 7.08 -48.82
CA LEU A 221 -9.35 7.49 -48.55
C LEU A 221 -9.72 8.79 -49.26
N LYS A 222 -8.82 9.77 -49.31
CA LYS A 222 -9.06 11.03 -50.04
C LYS A 222 -9.18 10.80 -51.54
N ASP A 223 -8.36 9.92 -52.09
CA ASP A 223 -8.39 9.62 -53.52
C ASP A 223 -9.62 8.78 -53.89
N LEU A 224 -10.03 7.85 -53.03
CA LEU A 224 -11.30 7.13 -53.15
C LEU A 224 -12.51 8.08 -53.06
N GLN A 225 -12.48 9.04 -52.13
CA GLN A 225 -13.54 10.04 -51.99
C GLN A 225 -13.68 10.87 -53.26
N LYS A 226 -12.57 11.33 -53.86
CA LYS A 226 -12.58 12.03 -55.15
C LYS A 226 -13.15 11.16 -56.26
N TYR A 227 -12.77 9.89 -56.32
CA TYR A 227 -13.27 8.95 -57.32
C TYR A 227 -14.79 8.75 -57.20
N ILE A 228 -15.29 8.54 -55.98
CA ILE A 228 -16.73 8.35 -55.72
C ILE A 228 -17.50 9.62 -56.07
N MET A 229 -17.02 10.81 -55.70
CA MET A 229 -17.63 12.08 -56.11
C MET A 229 -17.75 12.16 -57.64
N GLY A 230 -16.69 11.85 -58.38
CA GLY A 230 -16.75 11.83 -59.85
C GLY A 230 -17.77 10.83 -60.41
N LYS A 231 -18.01 9.69 -59.74
CA LYS A 231 -19.07 8.75 -60.12
C LYS A 231 -20.47 9.27 -59.82
N ILE A 232 -20.65 9.94 -58.68
CA ILE A 232 -21.91 10.59 -58.31
C ILE A 232 -22.27 11.66 -59.35
N ASP A 233 -21.30 12.48 -59.77
CA ASP A 233 -21.52 13.51 -60.79
C ASP A 233 -22.03 12.90 -62.12
N VAL A 234 -21.42 11.79 -62.56
CA VAL A 234 -21.88 11.05 -63.75
C VAL A 234 -23.30 10.48 -63.57
N CYS A 235 -23.63 9.97 -62.38
CA CYS A 235 -24.99 9.49 -62.09
C CYS A 235 -26.02 10.63 -62.08
N ILE A 236 -25.65 11.82 -61.60
CA ILE A 236 -26.51 13.01 -61.63
C ILE A 236 -26.78 13.42 -63.08
N GLU A 237 -25.75 13.42 -63.94
CA GLU A 237 -25.92 13.70 -65.37
C GLU A 237 -26.84 12.67 -66.04
N ALA A 238 -26.64 11.38 -65.76
CA ALA A 238 -27.49 10.32 -66.30
C ALA A 238 -28.96 10.41 -65.81
N ASP A 239 -29.21 10.76 -64.54
CA ASP A 239 -30.57 10.99 -64.04
C ASP A 239 -31.24 12.18 -64.76
N ALA A 240 -30.47 13.25 -65.04
CA ALA A 240 -30.96 14.38 -65.80
C ALA A 240 -31.31 14.02 -67.26
N ASP A 241 -30.53 13.14 -67.89
CA ASP A 241 -30.84 12.58 -69.22
C ASP A 241 -32.13 11.74 -69.19
N ILE A 242 -32.26 10.82 -68.22
CA ILE A 242 -33.44 9.96 -68.08
C ILE A 242 -34.72 10.80 -67.86
N ARG A 243 -34.65 11.86 -67.05
CA ARG A 243 -35.79 12.77 -66.84
C ARG A 243 -36.21 13.47 -68.12
N ARG A 244 -35.25 13.89 -68.95
CA ARG A 244 -35.54 14.48 -70.27
C ARG A 244 -36.22 13.47 -71.18
N ASP A 245 -35.73 12.24 -71.24
CA ASP A 245 -36.33 11.16 -72.04
C ASP A 245 -37.74 10.81 -71.55
N GLN A 246 -37.96 10.76 -70.24
CA GLN A 246 -39.27 10.51 -69.65
C GLN A 246 -40.27 11.62 -69.98
N GLN A 247 -39.83 12.88 -70.01
CA GLN A 247 -40.66 14.00 -70.43
C GLN A 247 -41.08 13.85 -71.89
N ILE A 248 -40.13 13.55 -72.80
CA ILE A 248 -40.43 13.30 -74.22
C ILE A 248 -41.40 12.12 -74.39
N LEU A 249 -41.22 11.06 -73.61
CA LEU A 249 -42.13 9.90 -73.64
C LEU A 249 -43.54 10.29 -73.20
N ASN A 250 -43.67 11.08 -72.13
CA ASN A 250 -44.97 11.56 -71.67
C ASN A 250 -45.66 12.43 -72.73
N GLU A 251 -44.94 13.33 -73.38
CA GLU A 251 -45.46 14.13 -74.49
C GLU A 251 -45.95 13.24 -75.66
N ARG A 252 -45.21 12.17 -75.99
CA ARG A 252 -45.63 11.19 -77.01
C ARG A 252 -46.87 10.42 -76.60
N MET A 253 -46.96 9.96 -75.34
CA MET A 253 -48.16 9.26 -74.86
C MET A 253 -49.39 10.16 -74.91
N GLN A 254 -49.23 11.45 -74.60
CA GLN A 254 -50.32 12.41 -74.65
C GLN A 254 -50.83 12.59 -76.09
N LEU A 255 -49.93 12.71 -77.06
CA LEU A 255 -50.31 12.73 -78.49
C LEU A 255 -51.04 11.45 -78.91
N ILE A 256 -50.56 10.28 -78.51
CA ILE A 256 -51.22 8.99 -78.82
C ILE A 256 -52.62 8.92 -78.17
N ALA A 257 -52.76 9.42 -76.94
CA ALA A 257 -54.05 9.46 -76.26
C ALA A 257 -55.05 10.37 -76.99
N ASP A 258 -54.59 11.51 -77.52
CA ASP A 258 -55.39 12.41 -78.34
C ASP A 258 -55.79 11.76 -79.68
N ASP A 259 -54.86 11.06 -80.34
CA ASP A 259 -55.13 10.29 -81.57
C ASP A 259 -56.17 9.18 -81.33
N LEU A 260 -56.02 8.44 -80.23
CA LEU A 260 -56.99 7.41 -79.83
C LEU A 260 -58.37 8.01 -79.59
N ARG A 261 -58.44 9.18 -78.96
CA ARG A 261 -59.71 9.88 -78.74
C ARG A 261 -60.37 10.26 -80.05
N LEU A 262 -59.62 10.80 -81.01
CA LEU A 262 -60.12 11.11 -82.34
C LEU A 262 -60.62 9.86 -83.06
N LEU A 263 -59.85 8.76 -83.02
CA LEU A 263 -60.25 7.47 -83.60
C LEU A 263 -61.51 6.90 -82.94
N MET A 264 -61.66 7.04 -81.62
CA MET A 264 -62.87 6.64 -80.90
C MET A 264 -64.08 7.46 -81.34
N GLU A 265 -63.92 8.78 -81.53
CA GLU A 265 -64.99 9.65 -82.05
C GLU A 265 -65.38 9.28 -83.49
N GLU A 266 -64.41 8.96 -84.35
CA GLU A 266 -64.65 8.46 -85.71
C GLU A 266 -65.35 7.10 -85.71
N HIS A 267 -64.88 6.17 -84.89
CA HIS A 267 -65.50 4.87 -84.71
C HIS A 267 -66.94 5.02 -84.21
N GLN A 268 -67.20 5.92 -83.25
CA GLN A 268 -68.55 6.18 -82.76
C GLN A 268 -69.45 6.74 -83.88
N ARG A 269 -68.94 7.64 -84.72
CA ARG A 269 -69.67 8.15 -85.90
C ARG A 269 -69.96 7.03 -86.90
N LEU A 270 -68.99 6.16 -87.19
CA LEU A 270 -69.14 5.04 -88.11
C LEU A 270 -70.11 3.99 -87.56
N SER A 271 -70.01 3.70 -86.26
CA SER A 271 -70.90 2.82 -85.51
C SER A 271 -72.34 3.34 -85.58
N ASN A 272 -72.58 4.63 -85.34
CA ASN A 272 -73.92 5.22 -85.46
C ASN A 272 -74.46 5.13 -86.90
N ARG A 273 -73.62 5.32 -87.93
CA ARG A 273 -74.03 5.16 -89.34
C ARG A 273 -74.37 3.71 -89.69
N THR A 274 -73.56 2.76 -89.22
CA THR A 274 -73.79 1.33 -89.45
C THR A 274 -74.97 0.80 -88.65
N LEU A 275 -75.21 1.30 -87.44
CA LEU A 275 -76.42 0.99 -86.68
C LEU A 275 -77.68 1.43 -87.43
N GLY A 276 -77.67 2.63 -88.03
CA GLY A 276 -78.79 3.08 -88.87
C GLY A 276 -79.06 2.15 -90.06
N VAL A 277 -78.01 1.64 -90.72
CA VAL A 277 -78.13 0.66 -91.81
C VAL A 277 -78.63 -0.71 -91.33
N VAL A 278 -78.27 -1.11 -90.11
CA VAL A 278 -78.75 -2.35 -89.47
C VAL A 278 -80.21 -2.23 -89.03
N GLU A 279 -80.63 -1.07 -88.53
CA GLU A 279 -82.03 -0.82 -88.16
C GLU A 279 -82.97 -0.87 -89.38
N GLU A 280 -82.49 -0.45 -90.55
CA GLU A 280 -83.22 -0.55 -91.83
C GLU A 280 -83.30 -1.97 -92.40
N ASN A 281 -82.55 -2.95 -91.86
CA ASN A 281 -82.47 -4.32 -92.39
C ASN A 281 -82.85 -5.39 -91.35
N GLU A 282 -84.06 -5.94 -91.49
CA GLU A 282 -84.72 -6.84 -90.52
C GLU A 282 -83.89 -8.09 -90.16
N GLU A 283 -83.15 -8.66 -91.12
CA GLU A 283 -82.32 -9.86 -90.91
C GLU A 283 -81.09 -9.61 -90.02
N MET A 284 -80.47 -8.43 -90.11
CA MET A 284 -79.32 -8.08 -89.27
C MET A 284 -79.71 -7.77 -87.83
N ARG A 285 -80.95 -7.31 -87.60
CA ARG A 285 -81.47 -7.01 -86.26
C ARG A 285 -81.57 -8.27 -85.38
N VAL A 286 -81.93 -9.41 -86.00
CA VAL A 286 -82.02 -10.72 -85.32
C VAL A 286 -80.64 -11.26 -84.95
N LEU A 287 -79.66 -11.18 -85.87
CA LEU A 287 -78.28 -11.61 -85.62
C LEU A 287 -77.58 -10.80 -84.51
N LEU A 288 -77.86 -9.50 -84.40
CA LEU A 288 -77.30 -8.63 -83.35
C LEU A 288 -77.90 -8.90 -81.97
N GLY A 289 -79.15 -9.40 -81.91
CA GLY A 289 -79.76 -9.90 -80.67
C GLY A 289 -79.00 -11.12 -80.12
N GLN A 290 -78.62 -12.05 -81.00
CA GLN A 290 -77.91 -13.27 -80.63
C GLN A 290 -76.47 -13.01 -80.14
N VAL A 291 -75.76 -12.06 -80.76
CA VAL A 291 -74.40 -11.67 -80.33
C VAL A 291 -74.39 -10.92 -78.99
N ARG A 292 -75.51 -10.26 -78.61
CA ARG A 292 -75.64 -9.62 -77.29
C ARG A 292 -75.83 -10.65 -76.18
N GLU A 293 -76.60 -11.72 -76.41
CA GLU A 293 -76.75 -12.83 -75.47
C GLU A 293 -75.42 -13.59 -75.27
N ASP A 294 -74.63 -13.80 -76.33
CA ASP A 294 -73.32 -14.45 -76.24
C ASP A 294 -72.28 -13.60 -75.47
N ASN A 295 -72.37 -12.27 -75.55
CA ASN A 295 -71.46 -11.35 -74.82
C ASN A 295 -71.79 -11.24 -73.32
N GLU A 296 -73.06 -11.37 -72.93
CA GLU A 296 -73.43 -11.44 -71.51
C GLU A 296 -72.94 -12.74 -70.86
N HIS A 297 -72.91 -13.84 -71.60
CA HIS A 297 -72.32 -15.11 -71.14
C HIS A 297 -70.81 -15.00 -70.87
N LEU A 298 -70.04 -14.30 -71.72
CA LEU A 298 -68.59 -14.14 -71.54
C LEU A 298 -68.19 -13.21 -70.38
N ARG A 299 -69.06 -12.28 -69.96
CA ARG A 299 -68.80 -11.42 -68.80
C ARG A 299 -68.98 -12.15 -67.46
N HIS A 300 -69.78 -13.22 -67.41
CA HIS A 300 -70.01 -13.98 -66.19
C HIS A 300 -68.83 -14.91 -65.85
N ASP A 301 -68.09 -15.40 -66.85
CA ASP A 301 -66.96 -16.32 -66.65
C ASP A 301 -65.66 -15.63 -66.17
N ASN A 302 -65.49 -14.33 -66.42
CA ASN A 302 -64.26 -13.60 -66.06
C ASN A 302 -64.20 -13.15 -64.58
N PHE A 303 -65.30 -13.20 -63.83
CA PHE A 303 -65.34 -12.79 -62.41
C PHE A 303 -64.80 -13.87 -61.44
N GLN A 304 -64.63 -15.11 -61.89
CA GLN A 304 -64.14 -16.22 -61.05
C GLN A 304 -62.61 -16.33 -60.98
N VAL A 305 -61.86 -15.59 -61.82
CA VAL A 305 -60.39 -15.69 -61.90
C VAL A 305 -59.68 -14.69 -60.96
N SER A 306 -60.28 -13.53 -60.66
CA SER A 306 -59.67 -12.51 -59.79
C SER A 306 -59.74 -12.82 -58.28
N THR A 307 -60.58 -13.77 -57.83
CA THR A 307 -60.72 -14.10 -56.40
C THR A 307 -59.71 -15.17 -55.91
N ARG A 308 -58.87 -15.73 -56.80
CA ARG A 308 -57.92 -16.81 -56.47
C ARG A 308 -56.45 -16.39 -56.29
N VAL A 309 -56.11 -15.11 -56.48
CA VAL A 309 -54.70 -14.64 -56.45
C VAL A 309 -54.29 -13.97 -55.12
N LEU A 310 -55.22 -13.76 -54.18
CA LEU A 310 -54.94 -13.16 -52.85
C LEU A 310 -54.66 -14.17 -51.71
N SER A 311 -54.29 -15.42 -52.04
CA SER A 311 -54.04 -16.49 -51.05
C SER A 311 -52.64 -17.11 -51.11
N LEU A 312 -51.67 -16.41 -51.73
CA LEU A 312 -50.28 -16.86 -51.89
C LEU A 312 -49.25 -15.90 -51.23
N GLU A 313 -49.63 -15.17 -50.18
CA GLU A 313 -48.68 -14.59 -49.23
C GLU A 313 -48.74 -15.41 -47.93
N GLY A 314 -47.77 -16.31 -47.79
CA GLY A 314 -47.73 -17.34 -46.76
C GLY A 314 -47.58 -16.76 -45.35
N VAL A 315 -48.68 -16.69 -44.61
CA VAL A 315 -48.65 -16.65 -43.14
C VAL A 315 -48.55 -18.09 -42.63
N ALA A 316 -47.33 -18.58 -42.46
CA ALA A 316 -47.10 -19.90 -41.85
C ALA A 316 -47.59 -19.89 -40.40
N SER A 317 -48.75 -20.51 -40.17
CA SER A 317 -49.38 -20.78 -38.88
C SER A 317 -49.03 -22.18 -38.39
N GLU A 318 -47.75 -22.54 -38.43
CA GLU A 318 -47.29 -23.82 -37.87
C GLU A 318 -47.37 -23.74 -36.34
N ARG A 319 -48.38 -24.42 -35.79
CA ARG A 319 -48.47 -24.72 -34.35
C ARG A 319 -47.43 -25.79 -34.03
N TRP A 320 -46.81 -25.68 -32.88
CA TRP A 320 -45.83 -26.65 -32.39
C TRP A 320 -46.51 -28.00 -32.12
N GLU A 321 -46.26 -29.02 -32.95
CA GLU A 321 -46.66 -30.40 -32.61
C GLU A 321 -45.72 -30.95 -31.55
N GLY A 322 -46.21 -31.07 -30.31
CA GLY A 322 -45.51 -31.77 -29.22
C GLY A 322 -45.24 -30.96 -27.96
N PHE A 323 -45.53 -29.65 -27.95
CA PHE A 323 -45.45 -28.84 -26.73
C PHE A 323 -46.49 -27.72 -26.81
N ALA A 324 -47.30 -27.65 -25.75
CA ALA A 324 -48.41 -26.73 -25.45
C ALA A 324 -49.02 -25.99 -26.68
N PRO A 325 -50.20 -26.41 -27.20
CA PRO A 325 -50.93 -25.69 -28.23
C PRO A 325 -51.18 -24.22 -27.85
N GLY A 326 -50.54 -23.28 -28.56
CA GLY A 326 -50.78 -21.84 -28.38
C GLY A 326 -49.54 -20.95 -28.46
N ILE A 327 -48.33 -21.50 -28.36
CA ILE A 327 -47.09 -20.72 -28.42
C ILE A 327 -46.84 -20.26 -29.86
N LEU A 328 -46.78 -18.95 -30.08
CA LEU A 328 -46.37 -18.35 -31.34
C LEU A 328 -44.84 -18.23 -31.36
N TYR A 329 -44.19 -18.78 -32.40
CA TYR A 329 -42.76 -18.53 -32.63
C TYR A 329 -42.48 -17.05 -32.83
N PHE A 330 -41.23 -16.63 -32.61
CA PHE A 330 -40.80 -15.27 -32.91
C PHE A 330 -41.23 -14.86 -34.33
N ARG A 331 -41.70 -13.63 -34.46
CA ARG A 331 -42.03 -13.01 -35.75
C ARG A 331 -41.28 -11.71 -35.93
N ASN A 332 -41.08 -10.97 -34.84
CA ASN A 332 -40.50 -9.65 -34.84
C ASN A 332 -39.52 -9.47 -33.67
N TRP A 333 -38.84 -8.33 -33.64
CA TRP A 333 -38.12 -7.89 -32.45
C TRP A 333 -39.11 -7.44 -31.36
N HIS A 334 -38.79 -7.76 -30.11
CA HIS A 334 -39.58 -7.39 -28.96
C HIS A 334 -39.53 -5.87 -28.75
N ARG A 335 -40.70 -5.23 -28.67
CA ARG A 335 -40.83 -3.77 -28.62
C ARG A 335 -40.02 -3.13 -27.48
N SER A 336 -39.98 -3.77 -26.32
CA SER A 336 -39.39 -3.21 -25.09
C SER A 336 -38.10 -3.90 -24.65
N ALA A 337 -37.78 -5.08 -25.20
CA ALA A 337 -36.58 -5.85 -24.81
C ALA A 337 -35.45 -5.60 -25.81
N LYS A 338 -34.98 -4.36 -25.79
CA LYS A 338 -33.92 -3.87 -26.67
C LYS A 338 -33.02 -2.90 -25.91
N GLY A 339 -31.83 -2.63 -26.42
CA GLY A 339 -30.98 -1.55 -25.90
C GLY A 339 -31.64 -0.17 -26.05
N GLU A 340 -31.26 0.77 -25.20
CA GLU A 340 -31.69 2.17 -25.35
C GLU A 340 -31.20 2.77 -26.69
N ASP A 341 -30.08 2.26 -27.18
CA ASP A 341 -29.42 2.65 -28.42
C ASP A 341 -29.93 1.91 -29.67
N VAL A 342 -30.84 0.95 -29.52
CA VAL A 342 -31.45 0.21 -30.64
C VAL A 342 -32.80 0.81 -31.00
N GLN A 343 -33.02 1.14 -32.27
CA GLN A 343 -34.30 1.57 -32.80
C GLN A 343 -34.93 0.47 -33.65
N LEU A 344 -36.20 0.19 -33.43
CA LEU A 344 -36.96 -0.77 -34.24
C LEU A 344 -37.74 -0.07 -35.35
N SER A 345 -37.96 -0.74 -36.46
CA SER A 345 -38.90 -0.32 -37.51
C SER A 345 -40.35 -0.34 -37.01
N ALA A 346 -41.26 0.30 -37.76
CA ALA A 346 -42.67 0.40 -37.37
C ALA A 346 -43.39 -0.96 -37.27
N ASP A 347 -43.00 -1.90 -38.11
CA ASP A 347 -43.44 -3.29 -38.14
C ASP A 347 -42.63 -4.21 -37.21
N LEU A 348 -41.64 -3.66 -36.49
CA LEU A 348 -40.75 -4.36 -35.56
C LEU A 348 -39.86 -5.45 -36.20
N SER A 349 -39.80 -5.54 -37.53
CA SER A 349 -39.01 -6.56 -38.23
C SER A 349 -37.51 -6.21 -38.32
N VAL A 350 -37.15 -4.92 -38.28
CA VAL A 350 -35.77 -4.44 -38.39
C VAL A 350 -35.32 -3.80 -37.08
N ALA A 351 -34.14 -4.18 -36.61
CA ALA A 351 -33.45 -3.56 -35.49
C ALA A 351 -32.22 -2.78 -36.01
N VAL A 352 -32.10 -1.52 -35.61
CA VAL A 352 -31.04 -0.60 -36.04
C VAL A 352 -30.30 -0.05 -34.83
N GLY A 353 -28.99 -0.30 -34.72
CA GLY A 353 -28.12 0.31 -33.72
C GLY A 353 -27.82 1.77 -34.08
N ARG A 354 -28.21 2.71 -33.22
CA ARG A 354 -28.02 4.16 -33.41
C ARG A 354 -27.12 4.80 -32.35
N GLY A 355 -26.70 4.06 -31.33
CA GLY A 355 -25.77 4.55 -30.31
C GLY A 355 -24.37 4.77 -30.84
N PHE A 356 -23.64 5.71 -30.23
CA PHE A 356 -22.21 5.92 -30.47
C PHE A 356 -21.40 4.64 -30.20
N LEU A 357 -21.78 3.88 -29.18
CA LEU A 357 -21.14 2.61 -28.81
C LEU A 357 -21.48 1.49 -29.79
N ALA A 358 -22.73 1.40 -30.25
CA ALA A 358 -23.10 0.50 -31.36
C ALA A 358 -22.32 0.83 -32.65
N ALA A 359 -22.06 2.10 -32.96
CA ALA A 359 -21.30 2.53 -34.14
C ALA A 359 -19.78 2.29 -34.03
N THR A 360 -19.22 2.39 -32.82
CA THR A 360 -17.79 2.13 -32.55
C THR A 360 -17.51 0.67 -32.17
N GLY A 361 -18.58 -0.12 -32.00
CA GLY A 361 -18.58 -1.52 -31.55
C GLY A 361 -17.84 -1.81 -30.25
N VAL A 362 -17.73 -0.78 -29.41
CA VAL A 362 -17.32 -0.93 -28.01
C VAL A 362 -18.57 -1.33 -27.23
N VAL A 363 -18.51 -2.49 -26.57
CA VAL A 363 -19.60 -3.01 -25.72
C VAL A 363 -19.15 -2.82 -24.27
N ILE A 364 -19.79 -1.91 -23.55
CA ILE A 364 -19.46 -1.56 -22.15
C ILE A 364 -20.53 -2.11 -21.20
N GLY A 365 -21.79 -2.16 -21.65
CA GLY A 365 -22.97 -2.65 -20.89
C GLY A 365 -23.53 -3.98 -21.39
N ASN A 366 -24.58 -4.50 -20.75
CA ASN A 366 -25.29 -5.73 -21.12
C ASN A 366 -26.51 -5.51 -22.05
N ASP A 367 -27.02 -4.28 -22.11
CA ASP A 367 -28.18 -3.87 -22.91
C ASP A 367 -27.79 -3.10 -24.17
N GLU A 368 -26.57 -2.56 -24.26
CA GLU A 368 -26.07 -1.87 -25.44
C GLU A 368 -26.11 -2.76 -26.68
N GLY A 369 -26.68 -2.23 -27.77
CA GLY A 369 -26.86 -2.92 -29.04
C GLY A 369 -27.84 -4.11 -28.99
N LEU A 370 -28.47 -4.39 -27.85
CA LEU A 370 -29.29 -5.58 -27.65
C LEU A 370 -30.59 -5.52 -28.45
N ALA A 371 -30.93 -6.60 -29.16
CA ALA A 371 -32.29 -6.82 -29.64
C ALA A 371 -32.69 -8.28 -29.40
N VAL A 372 -33.89 -8.47 -28.85
CA VAL A 372 -34.44 -9.78 -28.49
C VAL A 372 -35.68 -10.05 -29.32
N GLY A 373 -35.88 -11.27 -29.78
CA GLY A 373 -37.13 -11.67 -30.46
C GLY A 373 -38.34 -11.60 -29.54
N ASP A 374 -39.52 -11.39 -30.13
CA ASP A 374 -40.80 -11.35 -29.43
C ASP A 374 -41.36 -12.72 -29.03
N GLY A 375 -40.68 -13.81 -29.40
CA GLY A 375 -41.07 -15.18 -29.09
C GLY A 375 -39.90 -16.16 -29.12
N PRO A 376 -40.15 -17.45 -28.84
CA PRO A 376 -39.12 -18.48 -28.87
C PRO A 376 -38.72 -18.87 -30.30
N CYS A 377 -37.47 -19.29 -30.45
CA CYS A 377 -36.90 -19.92 -31.64
C CYS A 377 -37.74 -21.12 -32.11
N ARG A 378 -37.75 -21.37 -33.42
CA ARG A 378 -38.31 -22.62 -33.96
C ARG A 378 -37.44 -23.79 -33.49
N HIS A 379 -38.08 -24.83 -32.96
CA HIS A 379 -37.39 -26.03 -32.47
C HIS A 379 -37.54 -27.20 -33.47
N PHE A 380 -36.48 -27.99 -33.61
CA PHE A 380 -36.38 -29.16 -34.49
C PHE A 380 -35.72 -30.30 -33.72
N GLY A 381 -36.07 -31.55 -34.03
CA GLY A 381 -35.43 -32.74 -33.46
C GLY A 381 -36.35 -33.58 -32.58
N THR A 382 -35.76 -34.51 -31.82
CA THR A 382 -36.47 -35.46 -30.95
C THR A 382 -36.23 -35.11 -29.47
N PRO A 383 -37.13 -35.48 -28.54
CA PRO A 383 -36.92 -35.28 -27.11
C PRO A 383 -35.53 -35.75 -26.65
N GLY A 384 -34.78 -34.86 -25.99
CA GLY A 384 -33.40 -35.11 -25.54
C GLY A 384 -32.29 -34.63 -26.50
N CYS A 385 -32.61 -34.27 -27.75
CA CYS A 385 -31.71 -33.62 -28.70
C CYS A 385 -32.51 -32.67 -29.60
N PHE A 386 -32.77 -31.46 -29.10
CA PHE A 386 -33.44 -30.43 -29.88
C PHE A 386 -32.46 -29.36 -30.35
N SER A 387 -32.80 -28.79 -31.50
CA SER A 387 -32.10 -27.69 -32.13
C SER A 387 -33.07 -26.52 -32.32
N SER A 388 -32.65 -25.33 -31.93
CA SER A 388 -33.36 -24.07 -32.09
C SER A 388 -32.75 -23.30 -33.24
N TYR A 389 -33.57 -22.78 -34.15
CA TYR A 389 -33.10 -22.07 -35.34
C TYR A 389 -33.83 -20.76 -35.59
N TYR A 390 -33.07 -19.76 -36.05
CA TYR A 390 -33.58 -18.50 -36.59
C TYR A 390 -32.63 -17.93 -37.65
N GLU A 391 -33.16 -17.03 -38.49
CA GLU A 391 -32.39 -16.34 -39.53
C GLU A 391 -32.52 -14.83 -39.41
N LEU A 392 -31.49 -14.13 -39.86
CA LEU A 392 -31.41 -12.68 -39.94
C LEU A 392 -30.93 -12.28 -41.33
N GLU A 393 -31.42 -11.17 -41.85
CA GLU A 393 -30.87 -10.54 -43.05
C GLU A 393 -30.19 -9.23 -42.66
N VAL A 394 -28.95 -9.04 -43.09
CA VAL A 394 -28.17 -7.83 -42.80
C VAL A 394 -28.68 -6.71 -43.70
N ASP A 395 -29.34 -5.71 -43.12
CA ASP A 395 -30.00 -4.61 -43.84
C ASP A 395 -29.05 -3.41 -44.01
N GLU A 396 -28.14 -3.18 -43.06
CA GLU A 396 -27.12 -2.12 -43.14
C GLU A 396 -25.82 -2.55 -42.44
N VAL A 397 -24.68 -2.28 -43.07
CA VAL A 397 -23.33 -2.51 -42.54
C VAL A 397 -22.60 -1.18 -42.40
N THR A 398 -21.88 -0.98 -41.30
CA THR A 398 -21.02 0.19 -41.08
C THR A 398 -19.54 -0.16 -41.16
N ALA A 399 -18.75 0.78 -41.69
CA ALA A 399 -17.30 0.72 -41.63
C ALA A 399 -16.84 1.02 -40.18
N ALA A 400 -16.73 -0.03 -39.36
CA ALA A 400 -16.07 0.04 -38.07
C ALA A 400 -14.56 -0.25 -38.23
N PRO A 401 -13.68 0.33 -37.39
CA PRO A 401 -12.26 -0.06 -37.34
C PRO A 401 -12.12 -1.56 -37.11
N SER A 402 -11.09 -2.19 -37.70
CA SER A 402 -10.87 -3.63 -37.48
C SER A 402 -10.68 -3.92 -35.99
N GLY A 403 -11.37 -4.95 -35.50
CA GLY A 403 -11.40 -5.34 -34.08
C GLY A 403 -12.39 -4.56 -33.21
N ALA A 404 -13.07 -3.54 -33.74
CA ALA A 404 -14.01 -2.70 -33.01
C ALA A 404 -15.41 -3.32 -32.94
N GLY A 405 -15.52 -4.53 -32.39
CA GLY A 405 -16.78 -5.24 -32.21
C GLY A 405 -17.41 -5.80 -33.50
N GLY A 406 -18.65 -6.25 -33.43
CA GLY A 406 -19.36 -6.85 -34.56
C GLY A 406 -20.75 -7.39 -34.18
N LEU A 407 -21.48 -7.92 -35.17
CA LEU A 407 -22.77 -8.57 -34.94
C LEU A 407 -22.54 -9.84 -34.10
N TYR A 408 -23.12 -9.87 -32.91
CA TYR A 408 -23.25 -11.10 -32.12
C TYR A 408 -24.65 -11.67 -32.30
N VAL A 409 -24.72 -12.99 -32.43
CA VAL A 409 -25.97 -13.73 -32.56
C VAL A 409 -25.99 -14.87 -31.56
N GLY A 410 -27.13 -15.15 -30.97
CA GLY A 410 -27.23 -16.12 -29.90
C GLY A 410 -28.65 -16.40 -29.46
N VAL A 411 -28.74 -17.05 -28.31
CA VAL A 411 -30.02 -17.41 -27.69
C VAL A 411 -30.02 -17.06 -26.22
N SER A 412 -31.19 -16.65 -25.74
CA SER A 412 -31.47 -16.43 -24.32
C SER A 412 -32.41 -17.51 -23.78
N LEU A 413 -32.25 -17.82 -22.49
CA LEU A 413 -33.19 -18.64 -21.73
C LEU A 413 -34.45 -17.85 -21.36
N GLN A 414 -34.36 -16.53 -21.18
CA GLN A 414 -35.50 -15.68 -20.84
C GLN A 414 -36.34 -15.34 -22.08
N SER A 415 -37.61 -15.03 -21.85
CA SER A 415 -38.45 -14.39 -22.89
C SER A 415 -38.12 -12.91 -23.02
N GLY A 416 -38.51 -12.29 -24.15
CA GLY A 416 -38.44 -10.83 -24.30
C GLY A 416 -39.10 -10.06 -23.16
N GLU A 417 -40.28 -10.52 -22.70
CA GLU A 417 -40.97 -9.87 -21.57
C GLU A 417 -40.17 -9.89 -20.26
N GLU A 418 -39.60 -11.04 -19.87
CA GLU A 418 -38.72 -11.16 -18.70
C GLU A 418 -37.48 -10.27 -18.84
N ILE A 419 -36.87 -10.20 -20.02
CA ILE A 419 -35.71 -9.32 -20.24
C ILE A 419 -36.12 -7.85 -20.15
N SER A 420 -37.27 -7.46 -20.70
CA SER A 420 -37.73 -6.06 -20.67
C SER A 420 -38.06 -5.55 -19.27
N THR A 421 -38.45 -6.45 -18.37
CA THR A 421 -38.79 -6.15 -16.97
C THR A 421 -37.57 -6.21 -16.05
N HIS A 422 -36.44 -6.77 -16.51
CA HIS A 422 -35.19 -6.73 -15.77
C HIS A 422 -34.64 -5.29 -15.73
N PRO A 423 -34.22 -4.75 -14.55
CA PRO A 423 -33.78 -3.36 -14.41
C PRO A 423 -32.63 -2.93 -15.32
N ARG A 424 -31.83 -3.91 -15.76
CA ARG A 424 -30.67 -3.75 -16.64
C ARG A 424 -30.81 -4.46 -17.99
N ARG A 425 -32.00 -5.00 -18.31
CA ARG A 425 -32.25 -5.81 -19.51
C ARG A 425 -31.22 -6.93 -19.73
N GLU A 426 -30.76 -7.52 -18.63
CA GLU A 426 -29.79 -8.62 -18.65
C GLU A 426 -30.52 -9.94 -18.85
N PHE A 427 -29.80 -10.92 -19.38
CA PHE A 427 -30.33 -12.24 -19.65
C PHE A 427 -29.27 -13.31 -19.39
N ASP A 428 -29.74 -14.55 -19.24
CA ASP A 428 -28.92 -15.74 -19.24
C ASP A 428 -28.93 -16.36 -20.64
N GLY A 429 -27.76 -16.64 -21.20
CA GLY A 429 -27.70 -17.16 -22.56
C GLY A 429 -26.30 -17.29 -23.13
N TRP A 430 -26.26 -17.60 -24.42
CA TRP A 430 -25.03 -17.86 -25.16
C TRP A 430 -25.06 -17.13 -26.49
N MET A 431 -23.95 -16.51 -26.87
CA MET A 431 -23.80 -15.78 -28.12
C MET A 431 -22.47 -16.10 -28.79
N VAL A 432 -22.42 -15.99 -30.11
CA VAL A 432 -21.20 -16.04 -30.91
C VAL A 432 -21.24 -14.93 -31.94
N GLY A 433 -20.08 -14.36 -32.25
CA GLY A 433 -19.93 -13.37 -33.29
C GLY A 433 -18.95 -12.28 -32.91
N GLY A 434 -19.20 -11.06 -33.37
CA GLY A 434 -18.27 -9.97 -33.17
C GLY A 434 -16.95 -10.20 -33.89
N ASN A 435 -15.86 -9.93 -33.17
CA ASN A 435 -14.50 -10.24 -33.62
C ASN A 435 -14.07 -11.63 -33.10
N ARG A 436 -14.70 -12.69 -33.62
CA ARG A 436 -14.34 -14.09 -33.33
C ARG A 436 -14.47 -14.48 -31.86
N LYS A 437 -15.57 -14.10 -31.22
CA LYS A 437 -15.80 -14.38 -29.80
C LYS A 437 -17.02 -15.26 -29.57
N ALA A 438 -16.92 -16.15 -28.59
CA ALA A 438 -18.05 -16.76 -27.93
C ALA A 438 -18.28 -16.06 -26.59
N MET A 439 -19.54 -15.85 -26.23
CA MET A 439 -19.92 -15.24 -24.96
C MET A 439 -20.94 -16.11 -24.24
N THR A 440 -20.70 -16.33 -22.95
CA THR A 440 -21.72 -16.84 -22.04
C THR A 440 -22.13 -15.71 -21.10
N VAL A 441 -23.43 -15.44 -21.02
CA VAL A 441 -23.99 -14.29 -20.28
C VAL A 441 -24.82 -14.82 -19.11
N ARG A 442 -24.65 -14.23 -17.93
CA ARG A 442 -25.42 -14.54 -16.72
C ARG A 442 -26.09 -13.27 -16.19
N ALA A 443 -27.42 -13.27 -16.07
CA ALA A 443 -28.15 -12.13 -15.53
C ALA A 443 -27.81 -11.90 -14.04
N SER A 444 -27.75 -10.64 -13.60
CA SER A 444 -27.61 -10.32 -12.18
C SER A 444 -28.90 -10.61 -11.40
N CYS A 445 -28.81 -10.72 -10.09
CA CYS A 445 -30.01 -10.76 -9.25
C CYS A 445 -30.61 -9.36 -9.17
N GLY A 446 -31.72 -9.12 -9.87
CA GLY A 446 -32.59 -7.97 -9.61
C GLY A 446 -33.10 -7.96 -8.15
N HIS A 447 -33.38 -6.77 -7.62
CA HIS A 447 -33.79 -6.57 -6.22
C HIS A 447 -35.22 -7.03 -5.91
N GLU A 448 -36.01 -7.41 -6.92
CA GLU A 448 -37.33 -8.01 -6.77
C GLU A 448 -37.33 -9.39 -7.40
N ALA A 449 -37.72 -10.40 -6.61
CA ALA A 449 -37.99 -11.73 -7.11
C ALA A 449 -39.19 -11.62 -8.04
N MET A 450 -38.96 -11.63 -9.37
CA MET A 450 -40.03 -11.87 -10.33
C MET A 450 -40.82 -13.09 -9.88
N ASP A 451 -42.15 -13.02 -10.00
CA ASP A 451 -43.00 -14.18 -9.75
C ASP A 451 -42.56 -15.32 -10.65
N ALA A 452 -41.88 -16.28 -10.03
CA ALA A 452 -41.21 -17.35 -10.72
C ALA A 452 -42.20 -18.28 -11.46
N GLU A 453 -43.51 -18.09 -11.32
CA GLU A 453 -44.50 -18.96 -11.93
C GLU A 453 -45.39 -18.25 -12.95
N LYS A 454 -45.19 -16.95 -13.18
CA LYS A 454 -45.91 -16.19 -14.20
C LYS A 454 -45.37 -16.54 -15.60
N LEU A 455 -46.28 -16.93 -16.49
CA LEU A 455 -45.98 -17.14 -17.90
C LEU A 455 -45.91 -15.77 -18.62
N PRO A 456 -44.96 -15.56 -19.55
CA PRO A 456 -44.90 -14.33 -20.35
C PRO A 456 -46.16 -14.14 -21.20
N ASP A 457 -46.58 -12.89 -21.44
CA ASP A 457 -47.80 -12.57 -22.19
C ASP A 457 -47.74 -13.01 -23.68
N THR A 458 -46.54 -13.29 -24.19
CA THR A 458 -46.30 -13.88 -25.52
C THR A 458 -46.70 -15.35 -25.58
N PHE A 459 -46.84 -16.02 -24.42
CA PHE A 459 -47.52 -17.31 -24.27
C PHE A 459 -49.01 -17.03 -24.18
N ALA A 460 -49.64 -16.65 -25.29
CA ALA A 460 -51.09 -16.53 -25.35
C ALA A 460 -51.69 -17.94 -25.09
N PRO A 461 -52.34 -18.19 -23.94
CA PRO A 461 -52.88 -19.50 -23.67
C PRO A 461 -54.04 -19.75 -24.64
N GLY A 462 -53.91 -20.81 -25.45
CA GLY A 462 -55.10 -21.58 -25.78
C GLY A 462 -55.77 -21.95 -24.45
N ALA A 463 -57.09 -21.86 -24.39
CA ALA A 463 -57.89 -21.81 -23.15
C ALA A 463 -57.87 -23.07 -22.25
N ASP A 464 -56.86 -23.94 -22.33
CA ASP A 464 -56.77 -25.22 -21.62
C ASP A 464 -55.76 -25.16 -20.45
N GLU A 465 -56.19 -25.54 -19.25
CA GLU A 465 -55.36 -25.54 -18.02
C GLU A 465 -54.17 -26.51 -18.11
N ARG A 466 -54.27 -27.54 -18.96
CA ARG A 466 -53.19 -28.50 -19.18
C ARG A 466 -51.98 -27.85 -19.85
N ASP A 467 -52.22 -27.01 -20.85
CA ASP A 467 -51.19 -26.33 -21.63
C ASP A 467 -50.42 -25.32 -20.78
N VAL A 468 -51.15 -24.60 -19.91
CA VAL A 468 -50.58 -23.69 -18.92
C VAL A 468 -49.67 -24.43 -17.93
N ARG A 469 -50.04 -25.65 -17.50
CA ARG A 469 -49.25 -26.47 -16.58
C ARG A 469 -47.96 -26.98 -17.24
N GLU A 470 -48.03 -27.41 -18.49
CA GLU A 470 -46.86 -27.85 -19.27
C GLU A 470 -45.90 -26.69 -19.55
N ALA A 471 -46.42 -25.52 -19.92
CA ALA A 471 -45.61 -24.30 -20.08
C ALA A 471 -44.89 -23.89 -18.79
N ARG A 472 -45.58 -23.93 -17.64
CA ARG A 472 -44.95 -23.66 -16.32
C ARG A 472 -43.87 -24.68 -15.97
N LYS A 473 -44.05 -25.96 -16.31
CA LYS A 473 -43.04 -26.99 -16.11
C LYS A 473 -41.79 -26.72 -16.95
N ALA A 474 -41.96 -26.34 -18.21
CA ALA A 474 -40.85 -25.97 -19.09
C ALA A 474 -40.11 -24.73 -18.60
N LEU A 475 -40.83 -23.72 -18.11
CA LEU A 475 -40.25 -22.51 -17.51
C LEU A 475 -39.43 -22.85 -16.25
N ARG A 476 -39.92 -23.76 -15.39
CA ARG A 476 -39.18 -24.24 -14.21
C ARG A 476 -37.90 -24.98 -14.59
N LEU A 477 -37.95 -25.84 -15.60
CA LEU A 477 -36.77 -26.54 -16.12
C LEU A 477 -35.76 -25.52 -16.65
N LEU A 478 -36.23 -24.57 -17.46
CA LEU A 478 -35.41 -23.50 -18.02
C LEU A 478 -34.67 -22.70 -16.93
N ARG A 479 -35.32 -22.42 -15.80
CA ARG A 479 -34.67 -21.74 -14.68
C ARG A 479 -33.71 -22.61 -13.87
N ALA A 480 -33.80 -23.93 -13.98
CA ALA A 480 -32.77 -24.83 -13.48
C ALA A 480 -31.57 -24.88 -14.44
N ALA A 481 -31.77 -24.56 -15.72
CA ALA A 481 -30.79 -24.58 -16.80
C ALA A 481 -29.92 -23.30 -16.92
N LEU A 482 -29.71 -22.56 -15.83
CA LEU A 482 -28.89 -21.34 -15.89
C LEU A 482 -27.42 -21.66 -16.22
N PRO A 483 -26.72 -20.82 -17.02
CA PRO A 483 -25.30 -20.98 -17.30
C PRO A 483 -24.48 -21.00 -16.00
N PRO A 484 -23.35 -21.72 -15.87
CA PRO A 484 -22.61 -21.85 -14.60
C PRO A 484 -21.68 -20.66 -14.27
N LEU A 485 -22.04 -19.45 -14.69
CA LEU A 485 -21.31 -18.21 -14.41
C LEU A 485 -21.79 -17.47 -13.16
N ALA A 486 -20.96 -16.63 -12.55
CA ALA A 486 -21.45 -15.78 -11.46
C ALA A 486 -22.49 -14.77 -11.99
N LYS A 487 -23.54 -14.50 -11.21
CA LYS A 487 -24.61 -13.56 -11.59
C LYS A 487 -24.04 -12.19 -11.97
N GLY A 488 -24.50 -11.64 -13.10
CA GLY A 488 -24.05 -10.35 -13.64
C GLY A 488 -22.67 -10.38 -14.32
N LYS A 489 -22.12 -11.58 -14.61
CA LYS A 489 -20.88 -11.73 -15.39
C LYS A 489 -21.18 -12.20 -16.81
N ALA A 490 -20.39 -11.67 -17.75
CA ALA A 490 -20.21 -12.23 -19.07
C ALA A 490 -18.79 -12.79 -19.16
N GLU A 491 -18.65 -13.99 -19.71
CA GLU A 491 -17.34 -14.57 -20.04
C GLU A 491 -17.18 -14.59 -21.56
N GLU A 492 -16.05 -14.05 -22.03
CA GLU A 492 -15.70 -14.02 -23.45
C GLU A 492 -14.55 -14.98 -23.73
N VAL A 493 -14.70 -15.81 -24.75
CA VAL A 493 -13.66 -16.73 -25.23
C VAL A 493 -13.31 -16.38 -26.67
N GLU A 494 -12.03 -16.09 -26.93
CA GLU A 494 -11.53 -15.91 -28.28
C GLU A 494 -11.49 -17.24 -29.04
N LEU A 495 -12.07 -17.23 -30.23
CA LEU A 495 -12.17 -18.38 -31.10
C LEU A 495 -11.23 -18.18 -32.29
N ARG A 496 -9.99 -18.68 -32.17
CA ARG A 496 -8.87 -18.45 -33.11
C ARG A 496 -9.20 -18.71 -34.59
N ASP A 497 -10.13 -19.63 -34.87
CA ASP A 497 -10.54 -20.03 -36.24
C ASP A 497 -12.03 -19.83 -36.53
N SER A 498 -12.67 -18.83 -35.90
CA SER A 498 -14.13 -18.62 -36.05
C SER A 498 -14.52 -17.43 -36.91
N TRP A 499 -15.83 -17.39 -37.18
CA TRP A 499 -16.54 -16.31 -37.84
C TRP A 499 -16.27 -14.94 -37.21
N SER A 500 -15.83 -14.00 -38.04
CA SER A 500 -15.86 -12.57 -37.75
C SER A 500 -17.00 -11.95 -38.55
N SER A 501 -17.82 -11.12 -37.90
CA SER A 501 -18.89 -10.42 -38.59
C SER A 501 -18.39 -9.27 -39.48
N GLU A 502 -17.09 -8.96 -39.46
CA GLU A 502 -16.48 -7.93 -40.33
C GLU A 502 -16.62 -8.24 -41.82
N GLY A 503 -16.75 -9.54 -42.18
CA GLY A 503 -16.92 -9.97 -43.56
C GLY A 503 -18.35 -9.86 -44.08
N LEU A 504 -19.33 -9.47 -43.25
CA LEU A 504 -20.73 -9.38 -43.65
C LEU A 504 -20.97 -8.22 -44.61
N ARG A 505 -21.88 -8.45 -45.56
CA ARG A 505 -22.35 -7.46 -46.54
C ARG A 505 -23.85 -7.25 -46.39
N MET A 506 -24.31 -6.09 -46.86
CA MET A 506 -25.74 -5.83 -46.99
C MET A 506 -26.39 -6.90 -47.87
N GLY A 507 -27.48 -7.48 -47.40
CA GLY A 507 -28.20 -8.60 -48.01
C GLY A 507 -27.73 -9.99 -47.57
N ASP A 508 -26.64 -10.12 -46.82
CA ASP A 508 -26.20 -11.41 -46.30
C ASP A 508 -27.21 -11.97 -45.30
N ARG A 509 -27.47 -13.28 -45.40
CA ARG A 509 -28.36 -14.01 -44.51
C ARG A 509 -27.58 -14.80 -43.47
N VAL A 510 -27.78 -14.48 -42.21
CA VAL A 510 -27.13 -15.14 -41.07
C VAL A 510 -28.12 -16.11 -40.42
N GLY A 511 -27.88 -17.40 -40.57
CA GLY A 511 -28.65 -18.48 -39.93
C GLY A 511 -27.96 -18.96 -38.66
N VAL A 512 -28.72 -19.11 -37.58
CA VAL A 512 -28.21 -19.48 -36.25
C VAL A 512 -28.92 -20.74 -35.78
N LEU A 513 -28.17 -21.82 -35.62
CA LEU A 513 -28.67 -23.10 -35.09
C LEU A 513 -28.02 -23.37 -33.74
N PHE A 514 -28.83 -23.46 -32.69
CA PHE A 514 -28.39 -23.81 -31.34
C PHE A 514 -28.93 -25.18 -30.95
N ARG A 515 -28.05 -26.13 -30.60
CA ARG A 515 -28.42 -27.51 -30.24
C ARG A 515 -27.96 -27.84 -28.84
N CYS A 516 -28.86 -28.31 -27.99
CA CYS A 516 -28.51 -28.87 -26.69
C CYS A 516 -28.29 -30.37 -26.80
N ASN A 517 -27.25 -30.88 -26.15
CA ASN A 517 -26.97 -32.31 -26.08
C ASN A 517 -27.69 -32.95 -24.89
N ARG A 518 -27.98 -34.25 -25.01
CA ARG A 518 -28.68 -35.01 -23.97
C ARG A 518 -27.90 -35.10 -22.66
N GLU A 519 -26.58 -35.26 -22.74
CA GLU A 519 -25.69 -35.46 -21.60
C GLU A 519 -25.19 -34.14 -20.98
N GLY A 520 -25.59 -32.99 -21.53
CA GLY A 520 -25.00 -31.70 -21.22
C GLY A 520 -24.07 -31.21 -22.35
N GLY A 521 -23.83 -29.91 -22.35
CA GLY A 521 -23.18 -29.18 -23.43
C GLY A 521 -24.17 -28.75 -24.52
N ALA A 522 -23.84 -27.65 -25.18
CA ALA A 522 -24.59 -27.11 -26.31
C ALA A 522 -23.65 -26.72 -27.45
N LEU A 523 -24.21 -26.61 -28.64
CA LEU A 523 -23.52 -26.30 -29.86
C LEU A 523 -24.26 -25.16 -30.55
N ILE A 524 -23.55 -24.09 -30.86
CA ILE A 524 -24.06 -23.05 -31.76
C ILE A 524 -23.35 -23.15 -33.10
N ARG A 525 -24.12 -23.17 -34.18
CA ARG A 525 -23.65 -23.11 -35.56
C ARG A 525 -24.19 -21.84 -36.19
N VAL A 526 -23.30 -21.06 -36.79
CA VAL A 526 -23.69 -19.90 -37.58
C VAL A 526 -23.35 -20.19 -39.05
N ALA A 527 -24.30 -19.91 -39.92
CA ALA A 527 -24.13 -19.96 -41.36
C ALA A 527 -24.38 -18.58 -41.97
N VAL A 528 -23.60 -18.20 -42.97
CA VAL A 528 -23.81 -16.99 -43.77
C VAL A 528 -24.12 -17.44 -45.19
N ASN A 529 -25.26 -17.00 -45.73
CA ASN A 529 -25.76 -17.40 -47.05
C ASN A 529 -25.83 -18.93 -47.25
N GLY A 530 -26.09 -19.68 -46.17
CA GLY A 530 -26.21 -21.14 -46.17
C GLY A 530 -24.90 -21.91 -46.00
N ASP A 531 -23.74 -21.24 -45.97
CA ASP A 531 -22.45 -21.87 -45.69
C ASP A 531 -22.06 -21.69 -44.22
N ILE A 532 -21.67 -22.79 -43.57
CA ILE A 532 -21.33 -22.80 -42.14
C ILE A 532 -20.01 -22.05 -41.93
N VAL A 533 -20.07 -20.93 -41.22
CA VAL A 533 -18.91 -20.06 -40.95
C VAL A 533 -18.32 -20.31 -39.57
N THR A 534 -19.10 -20.79 -38.61
CA THR A 534 -18.57 -21.20 -37.30
C THR A 534 -19.43 -22.27 -36.65
N THR A 535 -18.77 -23.11 -35.87
CA THR A 535 -19.37 -24.07 -34.95
C THR A 535 -18.64 -23.93 -33.63
N HIS A 536 -19.35 -23.63 -32.55
CA HIS A 536 -18.77 -23.50 -31.22
C HIS A 536 -19.53 -24.35 -30.21
N HIS A 537 -18.78 -24.94 -29.27
CA HIS A 537 -19.28 -25.84 -28.25
C HIS A 537 -19.21 -25.16 -26.88
N PHE A 538 -20.38 -24.97 -26.27
CA PHE A 538 -20.51 -24.56 -24.87
C PHE A 538 -20.60 -25.82 -24.01
N ALA A 539 -19.46 -26.34 -23.57
CA ALA A 539 -19.39 -27.54 -22.72
C ALA A 539 -20.17 -27.40 -21.41
N GLU A 540 -20.31 -26.17 -20.95
CA GLU A 540 -20.96 -25.78 -19.70
C GLU A 540 -22.49 -25.64 -19.78
N ALA A 541 -23.07 -25.79 -20.97
CA ALA A 541 -24.51 -25.71 -21.10
C ALA A 541 -25.19 -26.93 -20.44
N PRO A 542 -26.37 -26.75 -19.83
CA PRO A 542 -27.09 -27.84 -19.17
C PRO A 542 -27.63 -28.88 -20.18
N PRO A 543 -28.02 -30.07 -19.70
CA PRO A 543 -28.67 -31.08 -20.52
C PRO A 543 -29.90 -30.53 -21.25
N ALA A 544 -30.16 -31.02 -22.46
CA ALA A 544 -31.30 -30.62 -23.27
C ALA A 544 -32.62 -30.66 -22.49
N GLU A 545 -32.87 -31.70 -21.69
CA GLU A 545 -34.09 -31.86 -20.90
C GLU A 545 -34.34 -30.73 -19.89
N ALA A 546 -33.30 -29.97 -19.50
CA ALA A 546 -33.42 -28.83 -18.62
C ALA A 546 -33.70 -27.51 -19.38
N VAL A 547 -33.47 -27.44 -20.69
CA VAL A 547 -33.70 -26.21 -21.48
C VAL A 547 -35.11 -26.29 -22.10
N GLY A 548 -36.01 -25.41 -21.67
CA GLY A 548 -37.42 -25.46 -22.06
C GLY A 548 -37.72 -24.83 -23.43
N PHE A 549 -37.23 -23.61 -23.64
CA PHE A 549 -37.28 -22.89 -24.91
C PHE A 549 -36.08 -21.94 -24.97
N LEU A 550 -35.87 -21.33 -26.14
CA LEU A 550 -34.78 -20.38 -26.37
C LEU A 550 -35.33 -19.21 -27.16
N THR A 551 -34.97 -17.99 -26.79
CA THR A 551 -35.39 -16.76 -27.47
C THR A 551 -34.23 -16.24 -28.31
N PRO A 552 -34.43 -15.82 -29.57
CA PRO A 552 -33.33 -15.30 -30.37
C PRO A 552 -32.87 -13.96 -29.78
N VAL A 553 -31.56 -13.80 -29.66
CA VAL A 553 -30.94 -12.57 -29.17
C VAL A 553 -29.78 -12.19 -30.08
N ILE A 554 -29.68 -10.91 -30.34
CA ILE A 554 -28.58 -10.34 -31.10
C ILE A 554 -28.02 -9.13 -30.36
N ARG A 555 -26.79 -8.79 -30.71
CA ARG A 555 -26.17 -7.53 -30.31
C ARG A 555 -25.54 -6.86 -31.51
N LEU A 556 -26.04 -5.66 -31.80
CA LEU A 556 -25.60 -4.76 -32.86
C LEU A 556 -24.44 -3.91 -32.32
N ALA A 557 -23.22 -4.32 -32.64
CA ALA A 557 -22.01 -3.58 -32.32
C ALA A 557 -21.12 -3.55 -33.57
N GLY A 558 -20.49 -2.42 -33.86
CA GLY A 558 -19.48 -2.29 -34.91
C GLY A 558 -20.05 -2.44 -36.32
N THR A 559 -19.76 -3.59 -36.96
CA THR A 559 -20.00 -3.80 -38.39
C THR A 559 -21.46 -4.05 -38.75
N GLY A 560 -22.24 -4.73 -37.91
CA GLY A 560 -23.68 -4.93 -38.15
C GLY A 560 -24.52 -3.79 -37.58
N LYS A 561 -24.97 -2.85 -38.43
CA LYS A 561 -25.75 -1.68 -38.00
C LYS A 561 -27.24 -1.92 -37.99
N ALA A 562 -27.78 -2.57 -39.02
CA ALA A 562 -29.18 -2.91 -39.09
C ALA A 562 -29.37 -4.35 -39.54
N VAL A 563 -30.26 -5.07 -38.87
CA VAL A 563 -30.63 -6.44 -39.25
C VAL A 563 -32.14 -6.63 -39.19
N ARG A 564 -32.65 -7.34 -40.18
CA ARG A 564 -34.04 -7.79 -40.25
C ARG A 564 -34.15 -9.19 -39.68
N LEU A 565 -35.05 -9.40 -38.73
CA LEU A 565 -35.40 -10.74 -38.27
C LEU A 565 -36.21 -11.42 -39.37
N MET A 566 -35.69 -12.52 -39.88
CA MET A 566 -36.39 -13.29 -40.89
C MET A 566 -37.20 -14.36 -40.17
N PRO A 567 -38.50 -14.50 -40.48
CA PRO A 567 -39.26 -15.66 -40.04
C PRO A 567 -38.71 -16.90 -40.77
N GLY A 568 -37.63 -17.45 -40.24
CA GLY A 568 -36.83 -18.47 -40.89
C GLY A 568 -37.67 -19.71 -41.25
N LEU A 569 -37.41 -20.23 -42.43
CA LEU A 569 -37.80 -21.59 -42.81
C LEU A 569 -36.92 -22.60 -42.04
N SER A 570 -37.21 -23.89 -42.18
CA SER A 570 -36.37 -24.97 -41.63
C SER A 570 -34.88 -24.78 -41.97
N PRO A 571 -33.96 -25.09 -41.02
CA PRO A 571 -32.53 -24.89 -41.21
C PRO A 571 -32.00 -25.63 -42.45
N PRO A 572 -31.00 -25.07 -43.17
CA PRO A 572 -30.34 -25.76 -44.26
C PRO A 572 -29.88 -27.15 -43.82
N SER A 573 -30.09 -28.16 -44.66
CA SER A 573 -29.73 -29.55 -44.35
C SER A 573 -28.24 -29.73 -44.02
N LYS A 574 -27.35 -28.88 -44.56
CA LYS A 574 -25.94 -28.79 -44.17
C LYS A 574 -25.74 -28.43 -42.69
N MET A 575 -26.56 -27.54 -42.13
CA MET A 575 -26.46 -27.14 -40.72
C MET A 575 -26.93 -28.23 -39.76
N LEU A 576 -27.85 -29.09 -40.21
CA LEU A 576 -28.36 -30.23 -39.42
C LEU A 576 -27.43 -31.45 -39.45
N ALA A 577 -26.55 -31.56 -40.45
CA ALA A 577 -25.64 -32.70 -40.56
C ALA A 577 -24.65 -32.70 -39.39
N ASP A 578 -24.52 -33.84 -38.69
CA ASP A 578 -23.48 -34.01 -37.67
C ASP A 578 -22.12 -34.13 -38.36
N THR A 579 -21.39 -33.01 -38.46
CA THR A 579 -19.97 -33.02 -38.79
C THR A 579 -19.16 -33.54 -37.61
N LEU A 580 -19.26 -34.85 -37.37
CA LEU A 580 -18.27 -35.61 -36.60
C LEU A 580 -17.04 -35.84 -37.50
N ARG A 581 -16.21 -34.81 -37.67
CA ARG A 581 -14.81 -34.93 -38.10
C ARG A 581 -14.00 -33.79 -37.47
N GLY A 582 -13.25 -34.13 -36.44
CA GLY A 582 -12.36 -33.24 -35.69
C GLY A 582 -12.14 -33.82 -34.30
#